data_AF-A0A8C2ZMP7-F1
#
_entry.id   AF-A0A8C2ZMP7-F1
#
_cell.length_a   1.000
_cell.length_b   1.000
_cell.length_c   1.000
_cell.angle_alpha   90.00
_cell.angle_beta   90.00
_cell.angle_gamma   90.00
#
_symmetry.space_group_name_H-M   'P 1'
#
loop_
_entity.id
_entity.type
_entity.pdbx_description
1 polymer ?
#
loop_
_entity_poly.entity_id
_entity_poly.type
_entity_poly.pdbx_seq_one_letter_code
_entity_poly.pdbx_strand_id
1 'polypeptide(L)'
;MKRRLLLVSNSTLHGGGYLTTANVKRVLFVPYALHDRDAYTKTARDKFSTLGYELDSVHEAQSPVEAVRRAEAIFIGGGNTFRLLKSLYDNEVLTEIRRRVLEDGVPYMGSSAGTNVATVSISTTNDMPIVYPPAFAAIGLVPFNINPHYVDPDPGSRHMGETREQRITQYHEETDTPCVLGLREGSLLLVEGNTASLLGTTKARLFTRGKPPVEYDPGSDLSCLLTR
;
A
#
# COMPACT_ATOMS: atom_id res chain seq x y z
N MET A 1 -6.17 17.86 -3.05
CA MET A 1 -5.16 16.99 -3.71
C MET A 1 -5.87 16.21 -4.82
N LYS A 2 -5.17 15.81 -5.89
CA LYS A 2 -5.77 15.02 -7.00
C LYS A 2 -5.63 13.50 -6.82
N ARG A 3 -5.10 13.05 -5.68
CA ARG A 3 -4.75 11.65 -5.46
C ARG A 3 -5.93 10.71 -5.65
N ARG A 4 -5.66 9.57 -6.26
CA ARG A 4 -6.59 8.46 -6.42
C ARG A 4 -5.83 7.19 -6.05
N LEU A 5 -6.19 6.59 -4.91
CA LEU A 5 -5.49 5.45 -4.34
C LEU A 5 -6.45 4.28 -4.11
N LEU A 6 -6.01 3.07 -4.47
CA LEU A 6 -6.62 1.82 -4.02
C LEU A 6 -5.58 1.04 -3.22
N LEU A 7 -5.78 0.94 -1.91
CA LEU A 7 -4.83 0.33 -0.97
C LEU A 7 -5.43 -0.96 -0.42
N VAL A 8 -4.96 -2.10 -0.90
CA VAL A 8 -5.54 -3.42 -0.63
C VAL A 8 -4.72 -4.16 0.42
N SER A 9 -5.40 -4.85 1.35
CA SER A 9 -4.74 -5.66 2.37
C SER A 9 -3.99 -6.86 1.79
N ASN A 10 -4.59 -7.62 0.87
CA ASN A 10 -3.99 -8.82 0.27
C ASN A 10 -3.76 -8.72 -1.26
N SER A 11 -3.10 -9.73 -1.82
CA SER A 11 -2.65 -9.79 -3.23
C SER A 11 -3.74 -10.19 -4.24
N THR A 12 -4.93 -10.61 -3.77
CA THR A 12 -5.98 -11.06 -4.69
C THR A 12 -6.74 -9.86 -5.24
N LEU A 13 -6.40 -9.50 -6.48
CA LEU A 13 -7.07 -8.47 -7.27
C LEU A 13 -8.53 -8.87 -7.54
N HIS A 14 -9.44 -8.44 -6.67
CA HIS A 14 -10.89 -8.41 -6.95
C HIS A 14 -11.32 -7.07 -7.61
N GLY A 15 -10.37 -6.18 -7.90
CA GLY A 15 -10.62 -4.75 -8.14
C GLY A 15 -10.52 -4.24 -9.58
N GLY A 16 -10.93 -5.02 -10.58
CA GLY A 16 -10.90 -4.56 -11.99
C GLY A 16 -11.62 -3.22 -12.22
N GLY A 17 -12.65 -2.91 -11.43
CA GLY A 17 -13.46 -1.68 -11.57
C GLY A 17 -12.79 -0.37 -11.13
N TYR A 18 -11.66 -0.40 -10.43
CA TYR A 18 -11.03 0.84 -9.95
C TYR A 18 -10.32 1.61 -11.07
N LEU A 19 -9.58 0.89 -11.92
CA LEU A 19 -8.83 1.47 -13.04
C LEU A 19 -9.75 1.85 -14.21
N THR A 20 -10.96 1.28 -14.31
CA THR A 20 -11.88 1.52 -15.43
C THR A 20 -12.40 2.95 -15.49
N THR A 21 -12.46 3.66 -14.36
CA THR A 21 -12.99 5.03 -14.30
C THR A 21 -11.94 6.10 -14.63
N ALA A 22 -10.69 5.75 -14.91
CA ALA A 22 -9.60 6.70 -15.19
C ALA A 22 -9.15 6.79 -16.65
N ASN A 23 -9.87 6.17 -17.61
CA ASN A 23 -9.42 6.08 -19.02
C ASN A 23 -7.97 5.58 -19.17
N VAL A 24 -7.57 4.67 -18.28
CA VAL A 24 -6.25 4.04 -18.27
C VAL A 24 -6.27 2.89 -19.27
N LYS A 25 -5.27 2.84 -20.15
CA LYS A 25 -5.01 1.70 -21.04
C LYS A 25 -3.80 0.90 -20.57
N ARG A 26 -2.80 1.59 -20.02
CA ARG A 26 -1.51 1.00 -19.64
C ARG A 26 -1.16 1.26 -18.19
N VAL A 27 -0.83 0.18 -17.47
CA VAL A 27 -0.41 0.23 -16.06
C VAL A 27 1.10 0.02 -15.98
N LEU A 28 1.80 0.89 -15.25
CA LEU A 28 3.18 0.66 -14.87
C LEU A 28 3.22 -0.18 -13.60
N PHE A 29 3.81 -1.37 -13.68
CA PHE A 29 3.98 -2.27 -12.56
C PHE A 29 5.35 -2.10 -11.89
N VAL A 30 5.35 -2.13 -10.55
CA VAL A 30 6.55 -2.10 -9.71
C VAL A 30 6.70 -3.45 -8.98
N PRO A 31 7.53 -4.38 -9.52
CA PRO A 31 7.66 -5.75 -8.98
C PRO A 31 8.73 -5.90 -7.90
N TYR A 32 9.30 -4.80 -7.39
CA TYR A 32 10.52 -4.84 -6.56
C TYR A 32 10.39 -5.58 -5.22
N ALA A 33 9.17 -5.88 -4.77
CA ALA A 33 8.92 -6.61 -3.53
C ALA A 33 9.36 -8.09 -3.62
N LEU A 34 9.43 -8.67 -4.83
CA LEU A 34 9.91 -10.04 -5.06
C LEU A 34 11.29 -10.04 -5.73
N HIS A 35 12.01 -11.16 -5.59
CA HIS A 35 13.34 -11.32 -6.17
C HIS A 35 13.26 -11.61 -7.67
N ASP A 36 12.44 -12.60 -8.04
CA ASP A 36 12.18 -12.94 -9.44
C ASP A 36 11.15 -11.98 -10.02
N ARG A 37 11.66 -10.86 -10.53
CA ARG A 37 10.84 -9.77 -11.07
C ARG A 37 10.22 -10.14 -12.42
N ASP A 38 10.90 -10.95 -13.23
CA ASP A 38 10.41 -11.36 -14.55
C ASP A 38 9.20 -12.30 -14.42
N ALA A 39 9.28 -13.31 -13.55
CA ALA A 39 8.15 -14.20 -13.30
C ALA A 39 6.97 -13.45 -12.66
N TYR A 40 7.26 -12.51 -11.75
CA TYR A 40 6.23 -11.70 -11.12
C TYR A 40 5.52 -10.80 -12.14
N THR A 41 6.30 -10.10 -12.98
CA THR A 41 5.77 -9.26 -14.04
C THR A 41 4.97 -10.05 -15.05
N LYS A 42 5.42 -11.24 -15.45
CA LYS A 42 4.62 -12.11 -16.34
C LYS A 42 3.25 -12.42 -15.72
N THR A 43 3.23 -12.83 -14.45
CA THR A 43 1.99 -13.14 -13.72
C THR A 43 1.06 -11.92 -13.64
N ALA A 44 1.60 -10.74 -13.33
CA ALA A 44 0.84 -9.51 -13.28
C ALA A 44 0.29 -9.13 -14.68
N ARG A 45 1.11 -9.22 -15.72
CA ARG A 45 0.74 -8.92 -17.10
C ARG A 45 -0.40 -9.82 -17.59
N ASP A 46 -0.31 -11.12 -17.34
CA ASP A 46 -1.38 -12.08 -17.69
C ASP A 46 -2.69 -11.70 -16.99
N LYS A 47 -2.63 -11.37 -15.68
CA LYS A 47 -3.82 -10.97 -14.92
C LYS A 47 -4.43 -9.66 -15.44
N PHE A 48 -3.62 -8.62 -15.67
CA PHE A 48 -4.11 -7.32 -16.15
C PHE A 48 -4.64 -7.40 -17.59
N SER A 49 -4.07 -8.27 -18.42
CA SER A 49 -4.60 -8.54 -19.77
C SER A 49 -6.04 -9.07 -19.72
N THR A 50 -6.38 -9.96 -18.77
CA THR A 50 -7.77 -10.44 -18.60
C THR A 50 -8.74 -9.32 -18.20
N LEU A 51 -8.24 -8.21 -17.68
CA LEU A 51 -9.01 -7.03 -17.29
C LEU A 51 -9.04 -5.96 -18.39
N GLY A 52 -8.40 -6.20 -19.54
CA GLY A 52 -8.34 -5.28 -20.66
C GLY A 52 -7.26 -4.19 -20.55
N TYR A 53 -6.26 -4.37 -19.68
CA TYR A 53 -5.13 -3.45 -19.53
C TYR A 53 -3.85 -4.00 -20.13
N GLU A 54 -3.06 -3.12 -20.72
CA GLU A 54 -1.64 -3.38 -20.98
C GLU A 54 -0.81 -3.11 -19.72
N LEU A 55 0.30 -3.83 -19.57
CA LEU A 55 1.16 -3.72 -18.40
C LEU A 55 2.64 -3.70 -18.80
N ASP A 56 3.28 -2.58 -18.49
CA ASP A 56 4.72 -2.39 -18.58
C ASP A 56 5.32 -2.55 -17.19
N SER A 57 6.57 -3.00 -17.11
CA SER A 57 7.25 -3.15 -15.82
C SER A 57 8.41 -2.18 -15.67
N VAL A 58 8.49 -1.52 -14.51
CA VAL A 58 9.53 -0.53 -14.24
C VAL A 58 10.94 -1.14 -14.23
N HIS A 59 11.08 -2.44 -13.92
CA HIS A 59 12.39 -3.11 -13.89
C HIS A 59 12.92 -3.48 -15.28
N GLU A 60 12.06 -3.48 -16.30
CA GLU A 60 12.42 -3.69 -17.71
C GLU A 60 12.78 -2.37 -18.41
N ALA A 61 12.49 -1.23 -17.78
CA ALA A 61 12.72 0.10 -18.35
C ALA A 61 14.19 0.51 -18.27
N GLN A 62 14.69 1.15 -19.35
CA GLN A 62 16.03 1.75 -19.36
C GLN A 62 16.20 2.85 -18.31
N SER A 63 15.13 3.62 -18.06
CA SER A 63 15.07 4.63 -17.00
C SER A 63 13.78 4.42 -16.18
N PRO A 64 13.89 3.88 -14.95
CA PRO A 64 12.77 3.72 -14.04
C PRO A 64 12.01 5.03 -13.78
N VAL A 65 12.73 6.14 -13.62
CA VAL A 65 12.14 7.47 -13.40
C VAL A 65 11.31 7.93 -14.59
N GLU A 66 11.82 7.76 -15.81
CA GLU A 66 11.07 8.11 -17.03
C GLU A 66 9.84 7.23 -17.24
N ALA A 67 9.93 5.94 -16.89
CA ALA A 67 8.77 5.06 -16.92
C ALA A 67 7.66 5.56 -15.98
N VAL A 68 8.01 5.96 -14.75
CA VAL A 68 7.05 6.53 -13.79
C VAL A 68 6.45 7.85 -14.31
N ARG A 69 7.25 8.72 -14.94
CA ARG A 69 6.77 9.98 -15.53
C ARG A 69 5.72 9.78 -16.62
N ARG A 70 5.82 8.69 -17.37
CA ARG A 70 4.93 8.36 -18.49
C ARG A 70 3.74 7.50 -18.09
N ALA A 71 3.75 6.94 -16.88
CA ALA A 71 2.71 6.04 -16.41
C ALA A 71 1.32 6.69 -16.42
N GLU A 72 0.33 6.01 -16.97
CA GLU A 72 -1.09 6.39 -16.89
C GLU A 72 -1.71 5.95 -15.56
N ALA A 73 -1.22 4.83 -15.00
CA ALA A 73 -1.50 4.36 -13.66
C ALA A 73 -0.28 3.59 -13.12
N ILE A 74 -0.15 3.52 -11.79
CA ILE A 74 0.94 2.83 -11.11
C ILE A 74 0.37 1.72 -10.23
N PHE A 75 0.86 0.49 -10.41
CA PHE A 75 0.56 -0.64 -9.54
C PHE A 75 1.83 -1.13 -8.84
N ILE A 76 1.80 -1.19 -7.50
CA ILE A 76 2.89 -1.76 -6.70
C ILE A 76 2.42 -3.07 -6.06
N GLY A 77 3.11 -4.15 -6.42
CA GLY A 77 2.80 -5.50 -5.97
C GLY A 77 3.24 -5.79 -4.53
N GLY A 78 2.63 -6.82 -3.94
CA GLY A 78 3.04 -7.40 -2.66
C GLY A 78 4.34 -8.21 -2.73
N GLY A 79 4.90 -8.56 -1.57
CA GLY A 79 6.18 -9.25 -1.40
C GLY A 79 6.85 -8.77 -0.12
N ASN A 80 8.17 -8.61 -0.09
CA ASN A 80 8.86 -8.04 1.06
C ASN A 80 8.96 -6.50 0.96
N THR A 81 8.41 -5.81 1.95
CA THR A 81 8.33 -4.35 2.04
C THR A 81 9.70 -3.68 2.15
N PHE A 82 10.66 -4.27 2.87
CA PHE A 82 12.00 -3.72 3.02
C PHE A 82 12.77 -3.74 1.71
N ARG A 83 12.71 -4.85 0.97
CA ARG A 83 13.28 -4.97 -0.38
C ARG A 83 12.63 -4.01 -1.35
N LEU A 84 11.30 -3.90 -1.30
CA LEU A 84 10.54 -2.95 -2.12
C LEU A 84 11.01 -1.53 -1.86
N LEU A 85 10.99 -1.06 -0.60
CA LEU A 85 11.36 0.31 -0.26
C LEU A 85 12.82 0.61 -0.62
N LYS A 86 13.75 -0.31 -0.32
CA LYS A 86 15.16 -0.14 -0.72
C LYS A 86 15.28 0.04 -2.24
N SER A 87 14.59 -0.79 -3.02
CA SER A 87 14.64 -0.70 -4.48
C SER A 87 14.00 0.59 -5.01
N LEU A 88 12.93 1.10 -4.36
CA LEU A 88 12.34 2.40 -4.72
C LEU A 88 13.33 3.55 -4.52
N TYR A 89 14.13 3.50 -3.45
CA TYR A 89 15.21 4.45 -3.20
C TYR A 89 16.35 4.29 -4.20
N ASP A 90 16.87 3.08 -4.39
CA ASP A 90 18.00 2.80 -5.28
C ASP A 90 17.72 3.22 -6.73
N ASN A 91 16.46 3.17 -7.16
CA ASN A 91 16.03 3.56 -8.51
C ASN A 91 15.47 5.00 -8.58
N GLU A 92 15.54 5.75 -7.48
CA GLU A 92 15.11 7.16 -7.39
C GLU A 92 13.64 7.41 -7.77
N VAL A 93 12.80 6.38 -7.74
CA VAL A 93 11.40 6.47 -8.19
C VAL A 93 10.43 6.89 -7.08
N LEU A 94 10.84 6.83 -5.81
CA LEU A 94 9.96 7.13 -4.66
C LEU A 94 9.35 8.54 -4.75
N THR A 95 10.18 9.56 -4.98
CA THR A 95 9.75 10.96 -5.07
C THR A 95 8.93 11.21 -6.33
N GLU A 96 9.31 10.62 -7.47
CA GLU A 96 8.57 10.80 -8.72
C GLU A 96 7.19 10.13 -8.64
N ILE A 97 7.06 8.95 -8.05
CA ILE A 97 5.76 8.31 -7.81
C ILE A 97 4.88 9.23 -6.95
N ARG A 98 5.43 9.78 -5.85
CA ARG A 98 4.68 10.71 -4.99
C ARG A 98 4.17 11.92 -5.79
N ARG A 99 5.04 12.54 -6.59
CA ARG A 99 4.71 13.71 -7.42
C ARG A 99 3.59 13.37 -8.42
N ARG A 100 3.75 12.31 -9.20
CA ARG A 100 2.77 11.84 -10.20
C ARG A 100 1.39 11.59 -9.57
N VAL A 101 1.34 10.97 -8.41
CA VAL A 101 0.07 10.63 -7.76
C VAL A 101 -0.59 11.84 -7.11
N LEU A 102 0.16 12.69 -6.40
CA LEU A 102 -0.42 13.79 -5.63
C LEU A 102 -0.73 15.04 -6.48
N GLU A 103 0.13 15.35 -7.45
CA GLU A 103 0.07 16.57 -8.25
C GLU A 103 -0.61 16.34 -9.60
N ASP A 104 -0.23 15.28 -10.30
CA ASP A 104 -0.75 14.97 -11.64
C ASP A 104 -2.05 14.15 -11.57
N GLY A 105 -2.33 13.51 -10.43
CA GLY A 105 -3.53 12.71 -10.21
C GLY A 105 -3.47 11.32 -10.83
N VAL A 106 -2.27 10.79 -11.10
CA VAL A 106 -2.08 9.43 -11.62
C VAL A 106 -2.65 8.42 -10.61
N PRO A 107 -3.56 7.52 -11.02
CA PRO A 107 -4.08 6.49 -10.16
C PRO A 107 -2.98 5.57 -9.63
N TYR A 108 -3.01 5.33 -8.33
CA TYR A 108 -2.14 4.39 -7.64
C TYR A 108 -2.95 3.19 -7.14
N MET A 109 -2.39 2.00 -7.29
CA MET A 109 -2.86 0.79 -6.64
C MET A 109 -1.71 0.12 -5.88
N GLY A 110 -1.94 -0.20 -4.61
CA GLY A 110 -1.02 -0.94 -3.76
C GLY A 110 -1.67 -2.21 -3.25
N SER A 111 -0.90 -3.30 -3.20
CA SER A 111 -1.33 -4.54 -2.54
C SER A 111 -0.29 -4.95 -1.50
N SER A 112 -0.73 -5.29 -0.28
CA SER A 112 0.17 -5.75 0.80
C SER A 112 1.37 -4.79 0.99
N ALA A 113 2.60 -5.20 0.68
CA ALA A 113 3.79 -4.33 0.69
C ALA A 113 3.63 -3.02 -0.11
N GLY A 114 2.92 -3.05 -1.24
CA GLY A 114 2.56 -1.85 -2.01
C GLY A 114 1.72 -0.88 -1.18
N THR A 115 0.76 -1.40 -0.41
CA THR A 115 -0.04 -0.61 0.53
C THR A 115 0.83 -0.02 1.64
N ASN A 116 1.79 -0.76 2.18
CA ASN A 116 2.73 -0.22 3.16
C ASN A 116 3.51 0.98 2.60
N VAL A 117 4.12 0.86 1.41
CA VAL A 117 4.96 1.95 0.87
C VAL A 117 4.15 3.17 0.42
N ALA A 118 2.84 3.05 0.20
CA ALA A 118 1.96 4.17 -0.07
C ALA A 118 1.79 5.12 1.14
N THR A 119 2.08 4.64 2.35
CA THR A 119 1.88 5.38 3.60
C THR A 119 3.09 6.24 3.97
N VAL A 120 3.10 6.88 5.14
CA VAL A 120 4.22 7.74 5.55
C VAL A 120 5.50 6.97 5.89
N SER A 121 5.38 5.75 6.40
CA SER A 121 6.53 4.88 6.66
C SER A 121 6.18 3.40 6.59
N ILE A 122 7.19 2.55 6.42
CA ILE A 122 7.00 1.09 6.46
C ILE A 122 7.01 0.50 7.88
N SER A 123 7.01 1.34 8.93
CA SER A 123 7.16 0.93 10.34
C SER A 123 6.06 -0.03 10.84
N THR A 124 4.99 -0.20 10.07
CA THR A 124 3.84 -1.06 10.40
C THR A 124 3.70 -2.24 9.44
N THR A 125 4.75 -2.56 8.68
CA THR A 125 4.81 -3.82 7.92
C THR A 125 4.95 -5.02 8.86
N ASN A 126 4.51 -6.19 8.39
CA ASN A 126 4.69 -7.47 9.08
C ASN A 126 5.96 -8.20 8.64
N ASP A 127 6.63 -7.65 7.63
CA ASP A 127 7.73 -8.32 6.96
C ASP A 127 8.99 -8.34 7.81
N MET A 128 9.76 -9.41 7.65
CA MET A 128 11.09 -9.50 8.21
C MET A 128 12.03 -8.50 7.50
N PRO A 129 12.88 -7.76 8.23
CA PRO A 129 13.83 -6.79 7.67
C PRO A 129 15.04 -7.48 7.02
N ILE A 130 14.83 -8.11 5.86
CA ILE A 130 15.87 -8.89 5.17
C ILE A 130 16.94 -8.02 4.47
N VAL A 131 16.68 -6.71 4.33
CA VAL A 131 17.61 -5.69 3.81
C VAL A 131 17.35 -4.35 4.49
N TYR A 132 18.31 -3.44 4.43
CA TYR A 132 18.22 -2.11 5.01
C TYR A 132 17.99 -1.04 3.93
N PRO A 133 16.80 -0.41 3.85
CA PRO A 133 16.60 0.80 3.06
C PRO A 133 17.30 2.01 3.72
N PRO A 134 17.61 3.08 2.97
CA PRO A 134 18.24 4.29 3.52
C PRO A 134 17.44 4.97 4.64
N ALA A 135 16.11 4.83 4.61
CA ALA A 135 15.20 5.29 5.64
C ALA A 135 13.91 4.43 5.61
N PHE A 136 13.10 4.51 6.68
CA PHE A 136 11.77 3.90 6.70
C PHE A 136 10.67 4.82 6.18
N ALA A 137 10.97 6.09 5.92
CA ALA A 137 10.07 7.00 5.24
C ALA A 137 9.70 6.41 3.88
N ALA A 138 8.41 6.39 3.56
CA ALA A 138 7.90 5.80 2.33
C ALA A 138 7.32 6.89 1.40
N ILE A 139 6.47 6.53 0.45
CA ILE A 139 5.98 7.47 -0.59
C ILE A 139 5.14 8.59 0.05
N GLY A 140 4.39 8.29 1.12
CA GLY A 140 3.59 9.26 1.87
C GLY A 140 2.41 9.84 1.09
N LEU A 141 1.66 8.97 0.40
CA LEU A 141 0.44 9.31 -0.34
C LEU A 141 -0.76 9.53 0.61
N VAL A 142 -0.71 8.94 1.81
CA VAL A 142 -1.62 9.20 2.93
C VAL A 142 -0.81 9.58 4.19
N PRO A 143 -1.34 10.40 5.11
CA PRO A 143 -0.59 10.94 6.25
C PRO A 143 -0.60 10.02 7.50
N PHE A 144 -0.95 8.75 7.32
CA PHE A 144 -1.03 7.73 8.36
C PHE A 144 -0.44 6.43 7.85
N ASN A 145 -0.26 5.45 8.75
CA ASN A 145 0.30 4.14 8.42
C ASN A 145 -0.80 3.07 8.30
N ILE A 146 -0.55 2.04 7.50
CA ILE A 146 -1.47 0.92 7.32
C ILE A 146 -0.72 -0.35 7.69
N ASN A 147 -1.31 -1.17 8.56
CA ASN A 147 -0.90 -2.55 8.79
C ASN A 147 -1.78 -3.46 7.91
N PRO A 148 -1.33 -3.89 6.72
CA PRO A 148 -2.05 -4.89 5.94
C PRO A 148 -1.96 -6.24 6.63
N HIS A 149 -2.83 -7.18 6.24
CA HIS A 149 -2.95 -8.48 6.88
C HIS A 149 -3.05 -8.35 8.42
N TYR A 150 -3.83 -7.40 8.90
CA TYR A 150 -4.12 -7.29 10.33
C TYR A 150 -4.88 -8.56 10.75
N VAL A 151 -4.36 -9.24 11.77
CA VAL A 151 -4.93 -10.46 12.32
C VAL A 151 -5.26 -10.18 13.78
N ASP A 152 -6.51 -10.46 14.15
CA ASP A 152 -6.97 -10.36 15.53
C ASP A 152 -6.27 -11.39 16.43
N PRO A 153 -6.08 -11.07 17.73
CA PRO A 153 -5.59 -12.06 18.68
C PRO A 153 -6.51 -13.30 18.71
N ASP A 154 -5.93 -14.49 18.51
CA ASP A 154 -6.63 -15.75 18.69
C ASP A 154 -6.69 -16.11 20.19
N PRO A 155 -7.87 -16.14 20.83
CA PRO A 155 -8.00 -16.46 22.25
C PRO A 155 -7.54 -17.88 22.61
N GLY A 156 -7.51 -18.80 21.64
CA GLY A 156 -7.06 -20.18 21.82
C GLY A 156 -5.55 -20.38 21.61
N SER A 157 -4.84 -19.35 21.16
CA SER A 157 -3.42 -19.46 20.85
C SER A 157 -2.58 -19.68 22.09
N ARG A 158 -1.65 -20.63 22.01
CA ARG A 158 -0.59 -20.85 23.02
C ARG A 158 0.72 -20.13 22.67
N HIS A 159 0.71 -19.33 21.60
CA HIS A 159 1.87 -18.56 21.21
C HIS A 159 2.14 -17.46 22.25
N MET A 160 3.38 -17.39 22.73
CA MET A 160 3.78 -16.47 23.80
C MET A 160 4.38 -15.15 23.29
N GLY A 161 4.58 -15.01 21.97
CA GLY A 161 5.04 -13.76 21.37
C GLY A 161 3.92 -12.72 21.27
N GLU A 162 4.29 -11.49 20.94
CA GLU A 162 3.35 -10.38 20.91
C GLU A 162 2.33 -10.52 19.78
N THR A 163 1.07 -10.29 20.13
CA THR A 163 -0.04 -10.11 19.20
C THR A 163 0.20 -8.90 18.30
N ARG A 164 -0.53 -8.82 17.18
CA ARG A 164 -0.41 -7.66 16.29
C ARG A 164 -0.78 -6.35 16.98
N GLU A 165 -1.84 -6.36 17.79
CA GLU A 165 -2.26 -5.21 18.58
C GLU A 165 -1.16 -4.75 19.53
N GLN A 166 -0.51 -5.67 20.26
CA GLN A 166 0.62 -5.32 21.14
C GLN A 166 1.78 -4.66 20.39
N ARG A 167 2.15 -5.16 19.19
CA ARG A 167 3.21 -4.55 18.37
C ARG A 167 2.85 -3.14 17.90
N ILE A 168 1.60 -2.90 17.53
CA ILE A 168 1.13 -1.56 17.14
C ILE A 168 1.08 -0.63 18.36
N THR A 169 0.73 -1.14 19.54
CA THR A 169 0.81 -0.39 20.80
C THR A 169 2.25 0.01 21.12
N GLN A 170 3.22 -0.91 20.98
CA GLN A 170 4.65 -0.62 21.13
C GLN A 170 5.11 0.46 20.13
N TYR A 171 4.67 0.38 18.88
CA TYR A 171 4.92 1.46 17.91
C TYR A 171 4.42 2.82 18.42
N HIS A 172 3.27 2.88 19.10
CA HIS A 172 2.73 4.10 19.67
C HIS A 172 3.37 4.57 20.99
N GLU A 173 4.30 3.79 21.57
CA GLU A 173 5.12 4.25 22.70
C GLU A 173 6.10 5.35 22.23
N GLU A 174 6.57 5.27 20.98
CA GLU A 174 7.40 6.29 20.34
C GLU A 174 6.63 7.61 20.11
N THR A 175 7.36 8.72 20.15
CA THR A 175 6.81 10.06 19.94
C THR A 175 6.40 10.29 18.48
N ASP A 176 5.41 11.16 18.27
CA ASP A 176 4.97 11.63 16.95
C ASP A 176 4.56 10.54 15.94
N THR A 177 4.19 9.36 16.44
CA THR A 177 3.75 8.26 15.59
C THR A 177 2.36 8.51 14.96
N PRO A 178 2.24 8.51 13.63
CA PRO A 178 0.96 8.48 12.92
C PRO A 178 0.01 7.39 13.43
N CYS A 179 -1.30 7.60 13.33
CA CYS A 179 -2.25 6.52 13.52
C CYS A 179 -1.99 5.35 12.55
N VAL A 180 -2.43 4.15 12.97
CA VAL A 180 -2.29 2.92 12.19
C VAL A 180 -3.66 2.37 11.87
N LEU A 181 -3.96 2.19 10.59
CA LEU A 181 -5.16 1.48 10.15
C LEU A 181 -4.81 0.01 9.91
N GLY A 182 -5.26 -0.88 10.79
CA GLY A 182 -5.18 -2.33 10.61
C GLY A 182 -6.22 -2.80 9.60
N LEU A 183 -5.77 -3.14 8.39
CA LEU A 183 -6.64 -3.69 7.34
C LEU A 183 -6.60 -5.21 7.37
N ARG A 184 -7.75 -5.83 7.66
CA ARG A 184 -7.93 -7.28 7.56
C ARG A 184 -7.95 -7.73 6.10
N GLU A 185 -7.61 -8.99 5.82
CA GLU A 185 -7.76 -9.51 4.46
C GLU A 185 -9.22 -9.46 4.01
N GLY A 186 -9.45 -9.04 2.77
CA GLY A 186 -10.80 -8.76 2.26
C GLY A 186 -11.26 -7.32 2.47
N SER A 187 -10.49 -6.49 3.18
CA SER A 187 -10.69 -5.03 3.22
C SER A 187 -9.71 -4.28 2.33
N LEU A 188 -10.13 -3.10 1.89
CA LEU A 188 -9.32 -2.16 1.13
C LEU A 188 -9.73 -0.73 1.45
N LEU A 189 -8.82 0.21 1.27
CA LEU A 189 -9.09 1.64 1.40
C LEU A 189 -9.09 2.28 0.01
N LEU A 190 -10.21 2.89 -0.36
CA LEU A 190 -10.31 3.75 -1.53
C LEU A 190 -10.12 5.20 -1.09
N VAL A 191 -9.18 5.91 -1.71
CA VAL A 191 -8.95 7.34 -1.47
C VAL A 191 -9.12 8.11 -2.76
N GLU A 192 -10.04 9.07 -2.78
CA GLU A 192 -10.30 9.93 -3.94
C GLU A 192 -10.29 11.39 -3.48
N GLY A 193 -9.24 12.12 -3.86
CA GLY A 193 -8.97 13.47 -3.39
C GLY A 193 -8.80 13.54 -1.87
N ASN A 194 -9.83 14.07 -1.20
CA ASN A 194 -9.90 14.23 0.25
C ASN A 194 -10.90 13.27 0.90
N THR A 195 -11.46 12.33 0.15
CA THR A 195 -12.37 11.30 0.67
C THR A 195 -11.61 9.98 0.85
N ALA A 196 -11.80 9.32 1.98
CA ALA A 196 -11.33 7.95 2.21
C ALA A 196 -12.48 7.05 2.63
N SER A 197 -12.66 5.93 1.94
CA SER A 197 -13.74 4.98 2.21
C SER A 197 -13.18 3.58 2.43
N LEU A 198 -13.59 2.95 3.53
CA LEU A 198 -13.31 1.53 3.76
C LEU A 198 -14.24 0.70 2.89
N LEU A 199 -13.71 -0.14 2.01
CA LEU A 199 -14.50 -1.08 1.22
C LEU A 199 -14.07 -2.52 1.52
N GLY A 200 -14.80 -3.47 0.91
CA GLY A 200 -14.56 -4.90 1.06
C GLY A 200 -15.57 -5.55 1.99
N THR A 201 -15.22 -6.70 2.55
CA THR A 201 -16.15 -7.55 3.33
C THR A 201 -15.80 -7.64 4.81
N THR A 202 -14.62 -7.15 5.21
CA THR A 202 -14.14 -7.23 6.59
C THR A 202 -13.95 -5.85 7.20
N LYS A 203 -14.08 -5.76 8.52
CA LYS A 203 -13.82 -4.54 9.30
C LYS A 203 -12.35 -4.13 9.25
N ALA A 204 -12.09 -2.85 9.47
CA ALA A 204 -10.75 -2.33 9.77
C ALA A 204 -10.68 -1.81 11.21
N ARG A 205 -9.49 -1.87 11.81
CA ARG A 205 -9.26 -1.43 13.18
C ARG A 205 -8.28 -0.26 13.20
N LEU A 206 -8.70 0.88 13.73
CA LEU A 206 -7.88 2.08 13.83
C LEU A 206 -7.20 2.14 15.20
N PHE A 207 -5.89 2.30 15.18
CA PHE A 207 -5.05 2.53 16.36
C PHE A 207 -4.60 3.99 16.37
N THR A 208 -4.78 4.66 17.50
CA THR A 208 -4.32 6.02 17.71
C THR A 208 -3.60 6.09 19.05
N ARG A 209 -2.44 6.75 19.07
CA ARG A 209 -1.63 6.91 20.28
C ARG A 209 -2.47 7.44 21.44
N GLY A 210 -2.38 6.77 22.59
CA GLY A 210 -3.07 7.15 23.83
C GLY A 210 -4.60 6.95 23.80
N LYS A 211 -5.15 6.27 22.79
CA LYS A 211 -6.59 5.99 22.69
C LYS A 211 -6.85 4.49 22.51
N PRO A 212 -7.98 3.98 23.02
CA PRO A 212 -8.44 2.62 22.69
C PRO A 212 -8.63 2.45 21.17
N PRO A 213 -8.34 1.27 20.61
CA PRO A 213 -8.60 1.00 19.19
C PRO A 213 -10.09 1.08 18.84
N VAL A 214 -10.41 1.52 17.62
CA VAL A 214 -11.79 1.70 17.13
C VAL A 214 -12.02 0.82 15.89
N GLU A 215 -13.13 0.09 15.85
CA GLU A 215 -13.55 -0.71 14.69
C GLU A 215 -14.37 0.11 13.69
N TYR A 216 -14.18 -0.17 12.41
CA TYR A 216 -14.92 0.42 11.30
C TYR A 216 -15.47 -0.66 10.38
N ASP A 217 -16.76 -0.57 10.08
CA ASP A 217 -17.45 -1.44 9.12
C ASP A 217 -17.18 -1.03 7.66
N PRO A 218 -17.20 -1.96 6.69
CA PRO A 218 -17.21 -1.60 5.28
C PRO A 218 -18.29 -0.57 4.95
N GLY A 219 -17.95 0.42 4.13
CA GLY A 219 -18.77 1.61 3.85
C GLY A 219 -18.46 2.80 4.75
N SER A 220 -17.68 2.63 5.82
CA SER A 220 -17.30 3.74 6.71
C SER A 220 -16.50 4.81 5.98
N ASP A 221 -16.80 6.07 6.30
CA ASP A 221 -16.00 7.23 5.92
C ASP A 221 -14.81 7.40 6.90
N LEU A 222 -13.61 7.38 6.36
CA LEU A 222 -12.33 7.53 7.05
C LEU A 222 -11.59 8.81 6.61
N SER A 223 -12.28 9.76 6.00
CA SER A 223 -11.69 11.02 5.50
C SER A 223 -11.01 11.85 6.58
N CYS A 224 -11.44 11.69 7.84
CA CYS A 224 -10.79 12.31 9.00
C CYS A 224 -9.31 11.92 9.16
N LEU A 225 -8.89 10.77 8.62
CA LEU A 225 -7.49 10.33 8.63
C LEU A 225 -6.63 11.09 7.62
N LEU A 226 -7.24 11.78 6.65
CA LEU A 226 -6.52 12.48 5.59
C LEU A 226 -6.13 13.91 5.95
N THR A 227 -6.73 14.46 7.00
CA THR A 227 -6.47 15.81 7.52
C THR A 227 -5.56 15.74 8.74
N ARG A 228 -4.43 16.42 8.68
CA ARG A 228 -3.65 16.83 9.86
C ARG A 228 -3.62 18.35 9.89
#